data_AF-A0A3C1SPL2-F1
#
_entry.id   AF-A0A3C1SPL2-F1
#
_cell.length_a   1.000
_cell.length_b   1.000
_cell.length_c   1.000
_cell.angle_alpha   90.00
_cell.angle_beta   90.00
_cell.angle_gamma   90.00
#
_symmetry.space_group_name_H-M   'P 1'
#
loop_
_entity.id
_entity.type
_entity.pdbx_description
1 polymer ?
#
loop_
_entity_poly.entity_id
_entity_poly.type
_entity_poly.pdbx_seq_one_letter_code
_entity_poly.pdbx_strand_id
1 'polypeptide(L)'
;MSESRLEVGSNTAAILERLTAIEQSESVRILYACESGSRAWGFASPDSDYDVRFIYVHARDWYLSINAERRRDVIERPIEDLLDINGWDLRKALQLMYKSNPPLFEWLHSP
;
A
#
# COMPACT_ATOMS: atom_id res chain seq x y z
N MET A 1 23.98 -4.77 19.77
CA MET A 1 22.87 -3.79 19.62
C MET A 1 23.35 -2.65 18.73
N SER A 2 23.22 -2.73 17.40
CA SER A 2 23.16 -1.56 16.49
C SER A 2 23.01 -1.91 14.99
N GLU A 3 22.70 -3.14 14.58
CA GLU A 3 22.51 -3.47 13.15
C GLU A 3 21.06 -3.28 12.68
N SER A 4 20.05 -3.59 13.52
CA SER A 4 18.65 -3.52 13.09
C SER A 4 18.13 -2.12 12.76
N ARG A 5 18.71 -1.06 13.33
CA ARG A 5 18.28 0.32 13.06
C ARG A 5 18.77 0.84 11.70
N LEU A 6 19.86 0.27 11.16
CA LEU A 6 20.39 0.63 9.85
C LEU A 6 19.63 -0.06 8.72
N GLU A 7 19.24 -1.33 8.89
CA GLU A 7 18.44 -2.07 7.92
C GLU A 7 17.02 -1.51 7.76
N VAL A 8 16.35 -1.14 8.87
CA VAL A 8 15.01 -0.52 8.83
C VAL A 8 15.04 0.80 8.06
N GLY A 9 16.08 1.63 8.26
CA GLY A 9 16.25 2.89 7.53
C GLY A 9 16.51 2.69 6.03
N SER A 10 17.25 1.62 5.66
CA SER A 10 17.50 1.25 4.27
C SER A 10 16.23 0.80 3.55
N ASN A 11 15.37 0.02 4.23
CA ASN A 11 14.16 -0.52 3.62
C ASN A 11 13.08 0.56 3.44
N THR A 12 12.95 1.51 4.37
CA THR A 12 12.02 2.65 4.19
C THR A 12 12.34 3.46 2.93
N ALA A 13 13.63 3.71 2.66
CA ALA A 13 14.04 4.44 1.46
C ALA A 13 13.66 3.69 0.17
N ALA A 14 13.92 2.38 0.12
CA ALA A 14 13.55 1.54 -1.02
C ALA A 14 12.02 1.49 -1.23
N ILE A 15 11.24 1.38 -0.15
CA ILE A 15 9.77 1.40 -0.22
C ILE A 15 9.28 2.75 -0.78
N LEU A 16 9.81 3.87 -0.29
CA LEU A 16 9.44 5.20 -0.77
C LEU A 16 9.78 5.40 -2.25
N GLU A 17 10.92 4.88 -2.71
CA GLU A 17 11.30 4.89 -4.12
C GLU A 17 10.30 4.10 -4.97
N ARG A 18 9.92 2.88 -4.55
CA ARG A 18 8.94 2.05 -5.25
C ARG A 18 7.55 2.71 -5.27
N LEU A 19 7.10 3.30 -4.17
CA LEU A 19 5.82 4.02 -4.11
C LEU A 19 5.82 5.25 -5.02
N THR A 20 6.93 6.00 -5.09
CA THR A 20 7.10 7.13 -6.01
C THR A 20 7.05 6.67 -7.47
N ALA A 21 7.70 5.55 -7.79
CA ALA A 21 7.64 4.97 -9.14
C ALA A 21 6.22 4.52 -9.50
N ILE A 22 5.46 3.97 -8.54
CA ILE A 22 4.05 3.62 -8.73
C ILE A 22 3.21 4.86 -9.04
N GLU A 23 3.31 5.93 -8.25
CA GLU A 23 2.59 7.19 -8.51
C GLU A 23 2.80 7.69 -9.94
N GLN A 24 4.06 7.69 -10.39
CA GLN A 24 4.42 8.13 -11.74
C GLN A 24 3.88 7.20 -12.83
N SER A 25 4.11 5.88 -12.69
CA SER A 25 3.73 4.88 -13.70
C SER A 25 2.22 4.73 -13.87
N GLU A 26 1.46 4.83 -12.78
CA GLU A 26 0.00 4.67 -12.77
C GLU A 26 -0.73 6.01 -12.91
N SER A 27 0.00 7.13 -12.89
CA SER A 27 -0.56 8.50 -12.88
C SER A 27 -1.60 8.69 -11.76
N VAL A 28 -1.22 8.25 -10.57
CA VAL A 28 -2.02 8.35 -9.33
C VAL A 28 -1.26 9.15 -8.28
N ARG A 29 -1.98 9.59 -7.26
CA ARG A 29 -1.40 10.13 -6.04
C ARG A 29 -1.68 9.18 -4.88
N ILE A 30 -0.64 8.78 -4.16
CA ILE A 30 -0.76 8.01 -2.92
C ILE A 30 -1.04 8.98 -1.78
N LEU A 31 -2.10 8.71 -1.03
CA LEU A 31 -2.54 9.52 0.10
C LEU A 31 -2.08 8.95 1.45
N TYR A 32 -1.90 7.63 1.50
CA TYR A 32 -1.56 6.89 2.69
C TYR A 32 -0.78 5.64 2.29
N ALA A 33 0.25 5.29 3.05
CA ALA A 33 0.95 4.03 2.93
C ALA A 33 1.38 3.56 4.33
N CYS A 34 1.31 2.26 4.57
CA CYS A 34 1.78 1.63 5.79
C CYS A 34 2.43 0.28 5.46
N GLU A 35 3.28 -0.18 6.36
CA GLU A 35 3.57 -1.61 6.43
C GLU A 35 2.35 -2.32 7.05
N SER A 36 2.12 -3.58 6.73
CA SER A 36 1.04 -4.41 7.24
C SER A 36 1.63 -5.79 7.56
N GLY A 37 0.80 -6.70 8.08
CA GLY A 37 1.18 -8.10 8.18
C GLY A 37 2.17 -8.42 9.32
N SER A 38 2.80 -9.58 9.23
CA SER A 38 3.49 -10.21 10.37
C SER A 38 4.63 -9.36 10.95
N ARG A 39 5.31 -8.55 10.12
CA ARG A 39 6.36 -7.62 10.52
C ARG A 39 5.83 -6.47 11.37
N ALA A 40 4.71 -5.88 10.96
CA ALA A 40 4.03 -4.83 11.71
C ALA A 40 3.58 -5.31 13.11
N TRP A 41 3.31 -6.61 13.27
CA TRP A 41 2.85 -7.19 14.53
C TRP A 41 3.91 -8.00 15.31
N GLY A 42 5.18 -7.98 14.87
CA GLY A 42 6.30 -8.62 15.58
C GLY A 42 6.37 -10.15 15.48
N PHE A 43 5.68 -10.76 14.49
CA PHE A 43 5.68 -12.19 14.22
C PHE A 43 6.57 -12.62 13.05
N ALA A 44 7.34 -11.70 12.48
CA ALA A 44 8.11 -11.97 11.28
C ALA A 44 9.30 -12.91 11.48
N SER A 45 9.43 -13.86 10.55
CA SER A 45 10.66 -14.61 10.31
C SER A 45 11.60 -13.82 9.37
N PRO A 46 12.88 -14.20 9.25
CA PRO A 46 13.82 -13.55 8.33
C PRO A 46 13.32 -13.52 6.87
N ASP A 47 12.60 -14.56 6.45
CA ASP A 47 12.05 -14.71 5.09
C ASP A 47 10.65 -14.09 4.92
N SER A 48 10.15 -13.38 5.93
CA SER A 48 8.84 -12.73 5.84
C SER A 48 8.91 -11.52 4.91
N ASP A 49 7.94 -11.45 3.99
CA ASP A 49 7.74 -10.31 3.10
C ASP A 49 7.41 -9.02 3.89
N TYR A 50 7.72 -7.87 3.30
CA TYR A 50 7.26 -6.56 3.73
C TYR A 50 5.94 -6.27 3.01
N ASP A 51 4.83 -6.46 3.71
CA ASP A 51 3.50 -6.13 3.21
C ASP A 51 3.31 -4.62 3.19
N VAL A 52 3.57 -3.96 2.06
CA VAL A 52 3.30 -2.52 1.91
C VAL A 52 1.88 -2.35 1.38
N ARG A 53 1.07 -1.58 2.10
CA ARG A 53 -0.33 -1.31 1.77
C ARG A 53 -0.57 0.18 1.63
N PHE A 54 -1.29 0.60 0.60
CA PHE A 54 -1.48 2.03 0.34
C PHE A 54 -2.87 2.38 -0.19
N ILE A 55 -3.27 3.64 0.01
CA ILE A 55 -4.50 4.22 -0.54
C ILE A 55 -4.10 5.30 -1.53
N TYR A 56 -4.67 5.26 -2.72
CA TYR A 56 -4.37 6.21 -3.79
C TYR A 56 -5.63 6.85 -4.38
N VAL A 57 -5.42 7.92 -5.14
CA VAL A 57 -6.44 8.59 -5.95
C VAL A 57 -5.97 8.83 -7.37
N HIS A 58 -6.88 8.72 -8.32
CA HIS A 58 -6.69 9.17 -9.69
C HIS A 58 -6.92 10.69 -9.82
N ALA A 59 -6.58 11.23 -11.00
CA ALA A 59 -7.03 12.55 -11.39
C ALA A 59 -8.57 12.62 -11.49
N ARG A 60 -9.14 13.80 -11.23
CA ARG A 60 -10.59 14.06 -11.19
C ARG A 60 -11.35 13.45 -12.36
N ASP A 61 -10.84 13.62 -13.58
CA ASP A 61 -11.53 13.24 -14.81
C ASP A 61 -11.67 11.71 -14.95
N TRP A 62 -10.85 10.93 -14.23
CA TRP A 62 -11.01 9.48 -14.13
C TRP A 62 -12.34 9.12 -13.44
N TYR A 63 -12.66 9.82 -12.34
CA TYR A 63 -13.89 9.62 -11.57
C TYR A 63 -15.12 10.22 -12.25
N LEU A 64 -14.95 11.31 -13.01
CA LEU A 64 -16.02 11.93 -13.79
C LEU A 64 -16.27 11.22 -15.13
N SER A 65 -16.18 9.90 -15.15
CA SER A 65 -16.44 9.06 -16.32
C SER A 65 -17.65 8.16 -16.09
N ILE A 66 -18.44 7.93 -17.15
CA ILE A 66 -19.68 7.13 -17.08
C ILE A 66 -19.41 5.71 -16.59
N ASN A 67 -18.22 5.17 -16.88
CA ASN A 67 -17.83 3.81 -16.52
C ASN A 67 -16.91 3.72 -15.31
N ALA A 68 -16.75 4.79 -14.51
CA ALA A 68 -15.82 4.84 -13.38
C ALA A 68 -15.97 3.64 -12.44
N GLU A 69 -17.20 3.17 -12.20
CA GLU A 69 -17.46 2.05 -11.31
C GLU A 69 -16.93 0.70 -11.79
N ARG A 70 -16.72 0.54 -13.10
CA ARG A 70 -16.23 -0.69 -13.74
C ARG A 70 -14.73 -0.68 -13.95
N ARG A 71 -14.06 0.44 -13.70
CA ARG A 71 -12.61 0.54 -13.84
C ARG A 71 -11.92 -0.17 -12.69
N ARG A 72 -10.71 -0.69 -12.95
CA ARG A 72 -9.89 -1.34 -11.93
C ARG A 72 -9.57 -0.34 -10.82
N ASP A 73 -9.75 -0.77 -9.57
CA ASP A 73 -9.67 0.05 -8.36
C ASP A 73 -8.60 -0.48 -7.39
N VAL A 74 -7.69 -1.32 -7.89
CA VAL A 74 -6.56 -1.92 -7.18
C VAL A 74 -5.30 -1.70 -8.02
N ILE A 75 -4.16 -1.48 -7.37
CA ILE A 75 -2.82 -1.56 -7.95
C ILE A 75 -2.08 -2.66 -7.20
N GLU A 76 -1.49 -3.62 -7.92
CA GLU A 76 -0.77 -4.76 -7.37
C GLU A 76 0.56 -4.86 -8.12
N ARG A 77 1.64 -5.22 -7.43
CA ARG A 77 2.95 -5.49 -8.04
C ARG A 77 3.37 -6.92 -7.71
N PRO A 78 4.09 -7.59 -8.62
CA PRO A 78 4.76 -8.84 -8.28
C PRO A 78 5.67 -8.63 -7.06
N ILE A 79 5.79 -9.66 -6.22
CA ILE A 79 6.70 -9.63 -5.08
C ILE A 79 8.13 -9.61 -5.63
N GLU A 80 8.88 -8.56 -5.29
CA GLU A 80 10.28 -8.37 -5.66
C GLU A 80 11.05 -7.94 -4.42
N ASP A 81 12.23 -8.52 -4.18
CA ASP A 81 13.06 -8.20 -3.02
C ASP A 81 12.32 -8.30 -1.66
N LEU A 82 11.40 -9.28 -1.55
CA LEU A 82 10.49 -9.48 -0.41
C LEU A 82 9.47 -8.35 -0.20
N LEU A 83 9.32 -7.40 -1.13
CA LEU A 83 8.31 -6.34 -1.03
C LEU A 83 7.01 -6.79 -1.71
N ASP A 84 5.96 -6.99 -0.92
CA ASP A 84 4.61 -7.20 -1.42
C ASP A 84 3.83 -5.88 -1.37
N ILE A 85 3.69 -5.21 -2.52
CA ILE A 85 3.14 -3.85 -2.61
C ILE A 85 1.76 -3.86 -3.26
N ASN A 86 0.74 -3.50 -2.48
CA ASN A 86 -0.66 -3.50 -2.93
C ASN A 86 -1.39 -2.24 -2.47
N GLY A 87 -2.25 -1.69 -3.33
CA GLY A 87 -2.98 -0.48 -3.02
C GLY A 87 -4.41 -0.45 -3.54
N TRP A 88 -5.25 0.27 -2.82
CA TRP A 88 -6.66 0.46 -3.14
C TRP A 88 -6.97 1.91 -3.50
N ASP A 89 -7.79 2.08 -4.53
CA ASP A 89 -8.37 3.38 -4.85
C ASP A 89 -9.22 3.88 -3.67
N LEU A 90 -9.21 5.19 -3.43
CA LEU A 90 -9.92 5.81 -2.32
C LEU A 90 -11.42 5.46 -2.32
N ARG A 91 -12.09 5.39 -3.48
CA ARG A 91 -13.51 5.01 -3.54
C ARG A 91 -13.70 3.59 -3.02
N LYS A 92 -12.82 2.66 -3.43
CA LYS A 92 -12.84 1.28 -2.94
C LYS A 92 -12.61 1.23 -1.44
N ALA A 93 -11.59 1.94 -0.94
CA ALA A 93 -11.27 2.00 0.48
C ALA A 93 -12.48 2.51 1.29
N LEU A 94 -13.13 3.60 0.88
CA LEU A 94 -14.32 4.13 1.56
C LEU A 94 -15.50 3.15 1.52
N GLN A 95 -15.71 2.45 0.41
CA GLN A 95 -16.74 1.41 0.32
C GLN A 95 -16.46 0.22 1.24
N LEU A 96 -15.20 -0.20 1.36
CA LEU A 96 -14.78 -1.27 2.25
C LEU A 96 -14.90 -0.86 3.73
N MET A 97 -14.56 0.40 4.04
CA MET A 97 -14.78 0.99 5.37
C MET A 97 -16.26 0.97 5.75
N TYR A 98 -17.15 1.39 4.83
CA TYR A 98 -18.60 1.33 5.05
C TYR A 98 -19.12 -0.09 5.32
N LYS A 99 -18.50 -1.10 4.69
CA LYS A 99 -18.81 -2.52 4.88
C LYS A 99 -18.10 -3.16 6.08
N SER A 100 -17.43 -2.36 6.90
CA SER A 100 -16.63 -2.81 8.04
C SER A 100 -15.57 -3.86 7.67
N ASN A 101 -14.91 -3.71 6.52
CA ASN A 101 -13.90 -4.65 6.05
C ASN A 101 -12.68 -4.69 6.99
N PRO A 102 -12.37 -5.83 7.65
CA PRO A 102 -11.28 -5.90 8.62
C PRO A 102 -9.89 -5.55 8.06
N PRO A 103 -9.47 -6.02 6.86
CA PRO A 103 -8.17 -5.68 6.30
C PRO A 103 -7.91 -4.17 6.17
N LEU A 104 -8.92 -3.38 5.76
CA LEU A 104 -8.75 -1.93 5.71
C LEU A 104 -8.46 -1.33 7.08
N PHE A 105 -9.16 -1.79 8.11
CA PHE A 105 -8.92 -1.28 9.47
C PHE A 105 -7.56 -1.71 10.00
N GLU A 106 -7.07 -2.90 9.65
CA GLU A 106 -5.70 -3.31 9.96
C GLU A 106 -4.68 -2.36 9.34
N TRP A 107 -4.87 -1.96 8.07
CA TRP A 107 -3.97 -0.99 7.43
C TRP A 107 -3.97 0.35 8.16
N LEU A 108 -5.15 0.84 8.55
CA LEU A 108 -5.31 2.15 9.22
C LEU A 108 -4.83 2.15 10.68
N HIS A 109 -4.72 0.98 11.32
CA HIS A 109 -4.22 0.82 12.70
C HIS A 109 -2.83 0.17 12.73
N SER A 110 -2.15 0.09 11.60
CA SER A 110 -0.78 -0.40 11.57
C SER A 110 0.14 0.54 12.37
N PRO A 111 1.06 0.00 13.19
CA PRO A 111 1.91 0.78 14.10
C PRO A 111 2.94 1.69 13.42
#